data_AF-A0A2R6D4Y6-F1
#
_entry.id   AF-A0A2R6D4Y6-F1
#
_cell.length_a   1.000
_cell.length_b   1.000
_cell.length_c   1.000
_cell.angle_alpha   90.00
_cell.angle_beta   90.00
_cell.angle_gamma   90.00
#
_symmetry.space_group_name_H-M   'P 1'
#
loop_
_entity.id
_entity.type
_entity.pdbx_description
1 polymer ?
#
loop_
_entity_poly.entity_id
_entity_poly.type
_entity_poly.pdbx_seq_one_letter_code
_entity_poly.pdbx_strand_id
1 'polypeptide(L)'
;MTVTAKLDGEGIEVEREISEAKAVRIMEIIFDDENAKVSEEDSQELGESSYSSEDSPKPEEEYETLPDSFFSRLTRRQKAYVEILLEAGDWVSNEEIRRRLEDNYDLSCGGPQAISGIRSGFTRKYGKEFNVDERDWMGDQNQYRLNEQYREEIEEHWD
;
A
#
# COMPACT_ATOMS: atom_id res chain seq x y z
N MET A 1 -17.05 -2.98 22.82
CA MET A 1 -16.50 -4.14 23.56
C MET A 1 -15.12 -4.43 22.98
N THR A 2 -14.17 -4.86 23.81
CA THR A 2 -12.80 -5.23 23.40
C THR A 2 -12.64 -6.74 23.50
N VAL A 3 -11.78 -7.29 22.65
CA VAL A 3 -11.45 -8.70 22.59
C VAL A 3 -9.94 -8.83 22.66
N THR A 4 -9.47 -9.76 23.49
CA THR A 4 -8.05 -10.05 23.63
C THR A 4 -7.63 -10.96 22.49
N ALA A 5 -6.73 -10.48 21.63
CA ALA A 5 -6.11 -11.29 20.61
C ALA A 5 -4.77 -11.82 21.13
N LYS A 6 -4.64 -13.14 21.17
CA LYS A 6 -3.39 -13.84 21.45
C LYS A 6 -2.86 -14.39 20.13
N LEU A 7 -1.65 -13.98 19.76
CA LEU A 7 -0.95 -14.46 18.58
C LEU A 7 0.24 -15.28 19.06
N ASP A 8 0.23 -16.56 18.69
CA ASP A 8 1.23 -17.56 19.07
C ASP A 8 1.94 -18.02 17.80
N GLY A 9 3.25 -17.80 17.76
CA GLY A 9 4.13 -18.24 16.68
C GLY A 9 5.50 -18.59 17.25
N GLU A 10 6.29 -19.36 16.51
CA GLU A 10 7.57 -19.88 16.99
C GLU A 10 8.47 -18.76 17.53
N GLY A 11 8.64 -18.70 18.86
CA GLY A 11 9.46 -17.70 19.57
C GLY A 11 8.81 -16.33 19.83
N ILE A 12 7.54 -16.11 19.47
CA ILE A 12 6.84 -14.83 19.66
C ILE A 12 5.46 -15.08 20.28
N GLU A 13 5.30 -14.72 21.56
CA GLU A 13 3.99 -14.62 22.21
C GLU A 13 3.63 -13.14 22.36
N VAL A 14 2.55 -12.72 21.71
CA VAL A 14 2.04 -11.34 21.83
C VAL A 14 0.56 -11.37 22.17
N GLU A 15 0.23 -10.80 23.33
CA GLU A 15 -1.14 -10.56 23.77
C GLU A 15 -1.46 -9.07 23.64
N ARG A 16 -2.53 -8.75 22.90
CA ARG A 16 -3.02 -7.37 22.80
C ARG A 16 -4.53 -7.29 22.85
N GLU A 17 -5.05 -6.31 23.59
CA GLU A 17 -6.45 -5.93 23.53
C GLU A 17 -6.74 -5.20 22.22
N ILE A 18 -7.69 -5.72 21.45
CA ILE A 18 -8.14 -5.12 20.19
C ILE A 18 -9.64 -4.87 20.23
N SER A 19 -10.11 -3.93 19.39
CA SER A 19 -11.54 -3.75 19.20
C SER A 19 -12.13 -4.90 18.39
N GLU A 20 -13.39 -5.23 18.66
CA GLU A 20 -14.13 -6.29 17.96
C GLU A 20 -14.11 -6.11 16.43
N ALA A 21 -14.28 -4.87 15.94
CA ALA A 21 -14.19 -4.56 14.52
C ALA A 21 -12.80 -4.85 13.91
N LYS A 22 -11.72 -4.75 14.70
CA LYS A 22 -10.37 -5.08 14.27
C LYS A 22 -10.15 -6.60 14.24
N ALA A 23 -10.76 -7.33 15.18
CA ALA A 23 -10.70 -8.80 15.23
C ALA A 23 -11.38 -9.44 14.02
N VAL A 24 -12.56 -8.93 13.61
CA VAL A 24 -13.29 -9.42 12.43
C VAL A 24 -12.44 -9.29 11.16
N ARG A 25 -11.74 -8.16 10.99
CA ARG A 25 -10.89 -7.94 9.83
C ARG A 25 -9.67 -8.87 9.78
N ILE A 26 -9.11 -9.23 10.94
CA ILE A 26 -8.00 -10.19 11.02
C ILE A 26 -8.49 -11.59 10.64
N MET A 27 -9.67 -12.00 11.12
CA MET A 27 -10.27 -13.28 10.72
C MET A 27 -10.55 -13.33 9.21
N GLU A 28 -11.07 -12.26 8.62
CA GLU A 28 -11.35 -12.19 7.17
C GLU A 28 -10.08 -12.45 6.33
N ILE A 29 -8.94 -11.89 6.75
CA ILE A 29 -7.64 -12.10 6.09
C ILE A 29 -7.16 -13.56 6.22
N ILE A 30 -7.39 -14.21 7.36
CA ILE A 30 -6.98 -15.60 7.60
C ILE A 30 -7.83 -16.56 6.76
N PHE A 31 -9.13 -16.28 6.59
CA PHE A 31 -10.02 -17.14 5.80
C PHE A 31 -9.87 -16.95 4.28
N ASP A 32 -9.32 -15.82 3.82
CA ASP A 32 -9.00 -15.61 2.39
C ASP A 32 -7.72 -16.36 1.93
N ASP A 33 -6.89 -16.84 2.87
CA ASP A 33 -5.65 -17.60 2.58
C ASP A 33 -5.90 -19.12 2.39
N GLU A 34 -7.09 -19.62 2.75
CA GLU A 34 -7.47 -21.04 2.69
C GLU A 34 -8.06 -21.48 1.32
N ASN A 35 -7.59 -20.91 0.20
CA ASN A 35 -7.89 -21.46 -1.14
C ASN A 35 -6.64 -21.83 -1.95
N ALA A 36 -5.47 -21.83 -1.33
CA ALA A 36 -4.30 -22.53 -1.84
C ALA A 36 -4.31 -23.96 -1.28
N LYS A 37 -5.00 -24.87 -1.98
CA LYS A 37 -5.14 -26.28 -1.61
C LYS A 37 -3.78 -26.93 -1.32
N VAL A 38 -3.64 -27.35 -0.07
CA VAL A 38 -2.75 -28.40 0.41
C VAL A 38 -3.06 -29.70 -0.35
N SER A 39 -2.06 -30.24 -1.04
CA SER A 39 -1.91 -31.68 -1.22
C SER A 39 -0.76 -32.12 -0.33
N GLU A 40 -1.10 -32.90 0.69
CA GLU A 40 -0.21 -33.55 1.64
C GLU A 40 0.76 -34.48 0.91
N GLU A 41 2.05 -34.44 1.27
CA GLU A 41 2.82 -35.61 1.74
C GLU A 41 4.28 -35.23 2.05
N ASP A 42 4.60 -35.37 3.34
CA ASP A 42 5.83 -35.92 3.93
C ASP A 42 7.20 -35.22 3.81
N SER A 43 7.60 -34.63 4.94
CA SER A 43 8.86 -34.84 5.67
C SER A 43 10.17 -34.98 4.87
N GLN A 44 11.06 -33.99 4.93
CA GLN A 44 12.43 -34.10 5.46
C GLN A 44 13.35 -32.92 5.10
N GLU A 45 14.17 -32.55 6.09
CA GLU A 45 15.52 -31.98 6.03
C GLU A 45 15.79 -30.60 5.41
N LEU A 46 16.18 -29.70 6.33
CA LEU A 46 17.36 -28.83 6.29
C LEU A 46 18.18 -28.90 4.99
N GLY A 47 18.12 -27.82 4.21
CA GLY A 47 19.03 -27.59 3.10
C GLY A 47 19.09 -26.11 2.77
N GLU A 48 20.21 -25.49 3.13
CA GLU A 48 20.63 -24.19 2.61
C GLU A 48 20.53 -24.20 1.08
N SER A 49 19.82 -23.22 0.52
CA SER A 49 19.78 -23.03 -0.93
C SER A 49 19.59 -21.56 -1.26
N SER A 50 20.71 -20.87 -1.33
CA SER A 50 20.92 -19.72 -2.22
C SER A 50 20.77 -20.17 -3.67
N TYR A 51 19.68 -19.81 -4.37
CA TYR A 51 19.58 -19.72 -5.84
C TYR A 51 18.41 -18.76 -6.12
N SER A 52 18.66 -17.57 -6.65
CA SER A 52 18.82 -17.26 -8.08
C SER A 52 17.50 -17.15 -8.81
N SER A 53 17.39 -16.02 -9.52
CA SER A 53 16.53 -15.75 -10.65
C SER A 53 16.21 -16.99 -11.47
N GLU A 54 14.93 -17.24 -11.74
CA GLU A 54 14.39 -17.40 -13.10
C GLU A 54 12.85 -17.51 -13.09
N ASP A 55 12.25 -16.72 -13.98
CA ASP A 55 11.02 -17.03 -14.71
C ASP A 55 9.70 -17.14 -13.92
N SER A 56 9.29 -16.02 -13.30
CA SER A 56 7.86 -15.72 -13.26
C SER A 56 7.50 -15.01 -14.56
N PRO A 57 6.43 -15.42 -15.28
CA PRO A 57 5.94 -14.63 -16.40
C PRO A 57 5.60 -13.24 -15.86
N LYS A 58 6.41 -12.25 -16.27
CA LYS A 58 6.18 -10.84 -15.94
C LYS A 58 4.75 -10.50 -16.38
N PRO A 59 3.91 -9.96 -15.50
CA PRO A 59 2.63 -9.44 -15.93
C PRO A 59 2.86 -8.38 -17.00
N GLU A 60 1.95 -8.43 -17.95
CA GLU A 60 2.01 -7.85 -19.27
C GLU A 60 1.76 -6.34 -19.11
N GLU A 61 2.76 -5.54 -19.49
CA GLU A 61 2.82 -4.06 -19.47
C GLU A 61 2.80 -3.36 -18.09
N GLU A 62 3.99 -3.26 -17.49
CA GLU A 62 4.32 -2.19 -16.54
C GLU A 62 4.18 -0.85 -17.29
N TYR A 63 3.41 0.09 -16.75
CA TYR A 63 3.19 1.40 -17.38
C TYR A 63 4.52 2.16 -17.48
N GLU A 64 5.11 2.21 -18.67
CA GLU A 64 6.34 2.98 -18.95
C GLU A 64 6.12 4.50 -18.82
N THR A 65 4.87 4.95 -18.94
CA THR A 65 4.45 6.36 -18.85
C THR A 65 3.09 6.49 -18.15
N LEU A 66 2.73 7.70 -17.73
CA LEU A 66 1.41 7.94 -17.17
C LEU A 66 0.30 7.67 -18.23
N PRO A 67 -0.84 7.07 -17.82
CA PRO A 67 -1.98 6.98 -18.72
C PRO A 67 -2.40 8.37 -19.24
N ASP A 68 -2.73 8.53 -20.53
CA ASP A 68 -3.18 9.81 -21.12
C ASP A 68 -4.32 10.48 -20.32
N SER A 69 -5.16 9.66 -19.69
CA SER A 69 -6.29 10.11 -18.89
C SER A 69 -5.95 10.46 -17.44
N PHE A 70 -4.68 10.37 -17.04
CA PHE A 70 -4.24 10.46 -15.66
C PHE A 70 -4.69 11.77 -15.01
N PHE A 71 -4.20 12.90 -15.54
CA PHE A 71 -4.46 14.24 -15.02
C PHE A 71 -5.94 14.64 -15.12
N SER A 72 -6.59 14.35 -16.25
CA SER A 72 -7.99 14.71 -16.48
C SER A 72 -8.97 13.96 -15.58
N ARG A 73 -8.60 12.78 -15.09
CA ARG A 73 -9.44 11.97 -14.19
C ARG A 73 -9.10 12.16 -12.71
N LEU A 74 -8.11 12.96 -12.32
CA LEU A 74 -7.79 13.17 -10.90
C LEU A 74 -8.95 13.82 -10.17
N THR A 75 -9.35 13.22 -9.04
CA THR A 75 -10.20 13.96 -8.08
C THR A 75 -9.36 15.04 -7.40
N ARG A 76 -10.00 16.08 -6.86
CA ARG A 76 -9.31 17.13 -6.09
C ARG A 76 -8.37 16.57 -5.01
N ARG A 77 -8.80 15.51 -4.31
CA ARG A 77 -8.00 14.84 -3.28
C ARG A 77 -6.83 14.04 -3.85
N GLN A 78 -6.99 13.39 -5.00
CA GLN A 78 -5.90 12.68 -5.66
C GLN A 78 -4.86 13.64 -6.24
N LYS A 79 -5.32 14.76 -6.83
CA LYS A 79 -4.42 15.82 -7.30
C LYS A 79 -3.56 16.36 -6.15
N ALA A 80 -4.20 16.78 -5.06
CA ALA A 80 -3.49 17.27 -3.87
C ALA A 80 -2.51 16.23 -3.29
N TYR A 81 -2.87 14.95 -3.30
CA TYR A 81 -1.97 13.88 -2.86
C TYR A 81 -0.71 13.79 -3.72
N VAL A 82 -0.85 13.81 -5.06
CA VAL A 82 0.29 13.74 -5.97
C VAL A 82 1.14 15.01 -5.89
N GLU A 83 0.52 16.19 -5.75
CA GLU A 83 1.23 17.47 -5.51
C GLU A 83 2.06 17.41 -4.23
N ILE A 84 1.51 16.91 -3.12
CA ILE A 84 2.24 16.73 -1.86
C ILE A 84 3.45 15.81 -2.03
N LEU A 85 3.30 14.69 -2.75
CA LEU A 85 4.40 13.75 -2.99
C LEU A 85 5.48 14.35 -3.88
N LEU A 86 5.08 15.13 -4.90
CA LEU A 86 6.02 15.81 -5.77
C LEU A 86 6.82 16.87 -5.00
N GLU A 87 6.13 17.76 -4.28
CA GLU A 87 6.74 18.83 -3.47
C GLU A 87 7.68 18.27 -2.40
N ALA A 88 7.35 17.13 -1.81
CA ALA A 88 8.20 16.50 -0.81
C ALA A 88 9.54 16.03 -1.40
N GLY A 89 9.56 15.60 -2.66
CA GLY A 89 10.74 15.06 -3.35
C GLY A 89 11.21 13.70 -2.84
N ASP A 90 10.95 13.36 -1.58
CA ASP A 90 11.37 12.14 -0.88
C ASP A 90 10.23 11.53 -0.05
N TRP A 91 10.53 10.50 0.73
CA TRP A 91 9.60 9.80 1.61
C TRP A 91 8.90 10.76 2.58
N VAL A 92 7.57 10.64 2.62
CA VAL A 92 6.71 11.42 3.50
C VAL A 92 5.72 10.50 4.22
N SER A 93 5.54 10.72 5.53
CA SER A 93 4.73 9.82 6.36
C SER A 93 3.22 9.96 6.08
N ASN A 94 2.45 8.92 6.39
CA ASN A 94 0.98 8.97 6.31
C ASN A 94 0.40 10.15 7.09
N GLU A 95 0.89 10.39 8.31
CA GLU A 95 0.49 11.50 9.15
C GLU A 95 0.78 12.85 8.49
N GLU A 96 1.97 13.02 7.90
CA GLU A 96 2.36 14.26 7.26
C GLU A 96 1.51 14.57 6.02
N ILE A 97 1.23 13.57 5.18
CA ILE A 97 0.35 13.74 4.02
C ILE A 97 -1.03 14.19 4.46
N ARG A 98 -1.59 13.55 5.49
CA ARG A 98 -2.91 13.90 6.02
C ARG A 98 -2.93 15.33 6.55
N ARG A 99 -1.90 15.73 7.31
CA ARG A 99 -1.74 17.10 7.80
C ARG A 99 -1.73 18.10 6.64
N ARG A 100 -0.93 17.86 5.60
CA ARG A 100 -0.87 18.75 4.42
C ARG A 100 -2.17 18.80 3.63
N LEU A 101 -2.88 17.67 3.49
CA LEU A 101 -4.21 17.65 2.86
C LEU A 101 -5.21 18.54 3.61
N GLU A 102 -5.16 18.54 4.94
CA GLU A 102 -5.99 19.40 5.77
C GLU A 102 -5.56 20.86 5.69
N ASP A 103 -4.29 21.15 5.99
CA ASP A 103 -3.78 22.51 6.15
C ASP A 103 -3.73 23.29 4.82
N ASN A 104 -3.32 22.65 3.73
CA ASN A 104 -3.07 23.34 2.45
C ASN A 104 -4.27 23.27 1.50
N TYR A 105 -5.11 22.24 1.62
CA TYR A 105 -6.18 21.97 0.65
C TYR A 105 -7.59 21.99 1.25
N ASP A 106 -7.73 22.17 2.57
CA ASP A 106 -9.00 22.06 3.30
C ASP A 106 -9.71 20.73 3.02
N LEU A 107 -8.91 19.65 2.90
CA LEU A 107 -9.39 18.31 2.63
C LEU A 107 -9.25 17.48 3.90
N SER A 108 -10.26 17.58 4.77
CA SER A 108 -10.37 16.71 5.95
C SER A 108 -10.11 15.27 5.58
N CYS A 109 -9.10 14.71 6.23
CA CYS A 109 -8.72 13.32 6.11
C CYS A 109 -9.25 12.61 7.33
N GLY A 110 -10.03 11.56 7.12
CA GLY A 110 -10.46 10.68 8.21
C GLY A 110 -9.26 10.02 8.90
N GLY A 111 -9.50 8.91 9.60
CA GLY A 111 -8.41 8.19 10.28
C GLY A 111 -7.27 7.69 9.36
N PRO A 112 -6.32 6.93 9.90
CA PRO A 112 -5.09 6.48 9.21
C PRO A 112 -5.27 5.80 7.83
N GLN A 113 -6.49 5.34 7.52
CA GLN A 113 -6.87 4.72 6.26
C GLN A 113 -7.18 5.71 5.13
N ALA A 114 -7.15 7.03 5.39
CA ALA A 114 -7.47 8.06 4.40
C ALA A 114 -6.62 7.90 3.12
N ILE A 115 -5.32 7.65 3.26
CA ILE A 115 -4.41 7.45 2.13
C ILE A 115 -4.73 6.17 1.36
N SER A 116 -5.08 5.08 2.05
CA SER A 116 -5.53 3.84 1.40
C SER A 116 -6.73 4.09 0.49
N GLY A 117 -7.67 4.95 0.90
CA GLY A 117 -8.82 5.33 0.07
C GLY A 117 -8.43 6.07 -1.21
N ILE A 118 -7.44 6.97 -1.12
CA ILE A 118 -6.88 7.70 -2.28
C ILE A 118 -6.23 6.69 -3.26
N ARG A 119 -5.38 5.81 -2.74
CA ARG A 119 -4.69 4.76 -3.53
C ARG A 119 -5.66 3.79 -4.20
N SER A 120 -6.67 3.31 -3.46
CA SER A 120 -7.74 2.50 -4.05
C SER A 120 -8.48 3.24 -5.17
N GLY A 121 -8.53 4.58 -5.14
CA GLY A 121 -9.06 5.39 -6.22
C GLY A 121 -8.22 5.31 -7.50
N PHE A 122 -6.89 5.20 -7.40
CA PHE A 122 -6.01 4.97 -8.54
C PHE A 122 -6.15 3.55 -9.07
N THR A 123 -6.12 2.56 -8.18
CA THR A 123 -6.31 1.15 -8.55
C THR A 123 -7.61 0.91 -9.30
N ARG A 124 -8.72 1.54 -8.89
CA ARG A 124 -10.01 1.46 -9.61
C ARG A 124 -9.99 2.09 -11.00
N LYS A 125 -9.11 3.05 -11.26
CA LYS A 125 -9.06 3.78 -12.54
C LYS A 125 -8.12 3.13 -13.56
N TYR A 126 -7.02 2.57 -13.08
CA TYR A 126 -5.88 2.17 -13.90
C TYR A 126 -5.41 0.72 -13.68
N GLY A 127 -6.02 0.00 -12.73
CA GLY A 127 -5.67 -1.38 -12.40
C GLY A 127 -4.72 -1.52 -11.21
N LYS A 128 -4.45 -2.76 -10.81
CA LYS A 128 -3.59 -3.09 -9.64
C LYS A 128 -2.09 -2.87 -9.91
N GLU A 129 -1.68 -3.00 -11.17
CA GLU A 129 -0.29 -2.81 -11.59
C GLU A 129 0.12 -1.33 -11.59
N PHE A 130 -0.86 -0.41 -11.75
CA PHE A 130 -0.58 1.03 -11.74
C PHE A 130 -0.35 1.55 -10.31
N ASN A 131 0.84 2.10 -10.07
CA ASN A 131 1.23 2.67 -8.79
C ASN A 131 1.91 4.03 -9.00
N VAL A 132 1.14 5.12 -8.80
CA VAL A 132 1.67 6.49 -8.85
C VAL A 132 2.66 6.79 -7.72
N ASP A 133 2.64 5.99 -6.65
CA ASP A 133 3.49 6.13 -5.47
C ASP A 133 4.16 4.81 -5.11
N GLU A 134 5.33 4.93 -4.50
CA GLU A 134 5.99 3.88 -3.74
C GLU A 134 5.51 3.92 -2.29
N ARG A 135 5.47 2.76 -1.63
CA ARG A 135 5.06 2.63 -0.23
C ARG A 135 6.08 1.81 0.53
N ASP A 136 6.46 2.31 1.69
CA ASP A 136 7.34 1.62 2.62
C ASP A 136 6.81 1.71 4.07
N TRP A 137 7.27 0.82 4.93
CA TRP A 137 6.89 0.76 6.34
C TRP A 137 8.02 1.34 7.22
N MET A 138 7.77 2.49 7.85
CA MET A 138 8.76 3.16 8.71
C MET A 138 8.22 3.29 10.14
N GLY A 139 8.82 2.54 11.07
CA GLY A 139 8.41 2.53 12.47
C GLY A 139 7.02 1.91 12.65
N ASP A 140 6.03 2.74 12.92
CA ASP A 140 4.64 2.35 13.21
C ASP A 140 3.63 2.80 12.14
N GLN A 141 4.09 3.41 11.05
CA GLN A 141 3.23 3.89 9.98
C GLN A 141 3.82 3.69 8.59
N ASN A 142 2.96 3.82 7.57
CA ASN A 142 3.41 3.85 6.18
C ASN A 142 4.03 5.20 5.85
N GLN A 143 5.03 5.18 4.99
CA GLN A 143 5.54 6.33 4.27
C GLN A 143 5.35 6.12 2.76
N TYR A 144 5.28 7.23 2.03
CA TYR A 144 5.02 7.25 0.61
C TYR A 144 5.98 8.20 -0.08
N ARG A 145 6.33 7.88 -1.32
CA ARG A 145 7.09 8.76 -2.21
C ARG A 145 6.47 8.68 -3.59
N LEU A 146 6.57 9.75 -4.37
CA LEU A 146 6.19 9.68 -5.79
C LEU A 146 7.01 8.59 -6.47
N ASN A 147 6.37 7.79 -7.32
CA ASN A 147 7.10 6.82 -8.13
C ASN A 147 7.95 7.59 -9.16
N GLU A 148 9.27 7.40 -9.07
CA GLU A 148 10.24 8.20 -9.83
C GLU A 148 10.03 8.11 -11.34
N GLN A 149 9.50 7.00 -11.84
CA GLN A 149 9.23 6.81 -13.27
C GLN A 149 8.23 7.84 -13.83
N TYR A 150 7.35 8.40 -12.98
CA TYR A 150 6.34 9.39 -13.40
C TYR A 150 6.71 10.82 -13.01
N ARG A 151 7.85 11.05 -12.36
CA ARG A 151 8.19 12.38 -11.83
C ARG A 151 8.25 13.42 -12.93
N GLU A 152 9.06 13.17 -13.97
CA GLU A 152 9.29 14.13 -15.06
C GLU A 152 7.97 14.51 -15.75
N GLU A 153 7.12 13.52 -16.09
CA GLU A 153 5.81 13.78 -16.71
C GLU A 153 4.87 14.60 -15.81
N ILE A 154 4.96 14.43 -14.49
CA ILE A 154 4.13 15.16 -13.53
C ILE A 154 4.65 16.59 -13.34
N GLU A 155 5.98 16.77 -13.29
CA GLU A 155 6.63 18.08 -13.22
C GLU A 155 6.31 18.92 -14.46
N GLU A 156 6.50 18.35 -15.66
CA GLU A 156 6.19 19.02 -16.94
C GLU A 156 4.73 19.47 -17.06
N HIS A 157 3.80 18.77 -16.40
CA HIS A 157 2.38 19.12 -16.42
C HIS A 157 2.00 20.25 -15.45
N TRP A 158 2.79 20.49 -14.40
CA TRP A 158 2.48 21.47 -13.34
C TRP A 158 3.34 22.73 -13.35
N ASP A 159 4.41 22.78 -14.15
CA ASP A 159 5.08 24.03 -14.56
C ASP A 159 4.15 24.93 -15.42
#